data_AF-A0A381XN94-F1
#
_entry.id   AF-A0A381XN94-F1
#
_cell.length_a   1.000
_cell.length_b   1.000
_cell.length_c   1.000
_cell.angle_alpha   90.00
_cell.angle_beta   90.00
_cell.angle_gamma   90.00
#
_symmetry.space_group_name_H-M   'P 1'
#
loop_
_entity.id
_entity.type
_entity.pdbx_description
1 polymer ?
#
loop_
_entity_poly.entity_id
_entity_poly.type
_entity_poly.pdbx_seq_one_letter_code
_entity_poly.pdbx_strand_id
1 'polypeptide(L)' 'MSLVSINPATGEKIREYQETSQEETEVMLQQAQDDFLRWRETTFEHRRDLLL' A
#
# COMPACT_ATOMS: atom_id res chain seq x y z
N MET A 1 -8.15 14.42 -3.98
CA MET A 1 -9.39 14.06 -4.71
C MET A 1 -9.84 12.69 -4.18
N SER A 2 -10.85 12.04 -4.75
CA SER A 2 -11.24 10.69 -4.33
C SER A 2 -11.12 9.71 -5.48
N LEU A 3 -10.68 8.49 -5.16
CA LEU A 3 -10.57 7.39 -6.10
C LEU A 3 -11.89 6.63 -6.11
N VAL A 4 -12.53 6.51 -7.26
CA VAL A 4 -13.84 5.84 -7.37
C VAL A 4 -13.69 4.55 -8.17
N SER A 5 -14.16 3.45 -7.58
CA SER A 5 -14.29 2.16 -8.26
C SER A 5 -15.67 2.06 -8.89
N ILE A 6 -15.70 1.82 -10.20
CA ILE A 6 -16.93 1.71 -11.01
C ILE A 6 -17.04 0.31 -11.58
N ASN A 7 -18.24 -0.27 -11.55
CA ASN A 7 -18.54 -1.53 -12.20
C ASN A 7 -18.48 -1.35 -13.73
N PRO A 8 -17.57 -2.04 -14.45
CA PRO A 8 -17.44 -1.86 -15.89
C PRO A 8 -18.64 -2.39 -16.69
N ALA A 9 -19.43 -3.32 -16.13
CA ALA A 9 -20.59 -3.90 -16.82
C ALA A 9 -21.86 -3.02 -16.71
N THR A 10 -22.01 -2.26 -15.62
CA THR A 10 -23.21 -1.45 -15.35
C THR A 10 -22.97 0.05 -15.31
N GLY A 11 -21.71 0.47 -15.17
CA GLY A 11 -21.35 1.88 -14.95
C GLY A 11 -21.65 2.38 -13.53
N GLU A 12 -22.13 1.51 -12.63
CA GLU A 12 -22.51 1.90 -11.28
C GLU A 12 -21.28 2.02 -10.36
N LYS A 13 -21.34 2.99 -9.45
CA LYS A 13 -20.32 3.17 -8.42
C LYS A 13 -20.35 2.02 -7.42
N ILE A 14 -19.23 1.31 -7.30
CA ILE A 14 -19.03 0.25 -6.31
C ILE A 14 -18.60 0.86 -4.97
N ARG A 15 -17.55 1.71 -4.99
CA ARG A 15 -16.97 2.31 -3.79
C ARG A 15 -16.17 3.56 -4.12
N GLU A 16 -16.00 4.43 -3.14
CA GLU A 16 -15.08 5.57 -3.19
C GLU A 16 -14.06 5.47 -2.05
N TYR A 17 -12.83 5.87 -2.35
CA TYR A 17 -11.69 5.85 -1.45
C TYR A 17 -11.09 7.25 -1.41
N GLN A 18 -10.65 7.66 -0.23
CA GLN A 18 -9.91 8.91 -0.11
C GLN A 18 -8.54 8.73 -0.74
N GLU A 19 -8.12 9.71 -1.52
CA GLU A 19 -6.75 9.78 -2.01
C GLU A 19 -5.82 10.14 -0.86
N THR A 20 -4.67 9.47 -0.78
CA THR A 20 -3.63 9.78 0.19
C THR A 20 -3.16 11.23 -0.03
N SER A 21 -3.13 12.02 1.04
CA SER A 21 -2.59 13.37 0.99
C SER A 21 -1.06 13.35 0.83
N GLN A 22 -0.48 14.50 0.47
CA GLN A 22 0.97 14.64 0.40
C GLN A 22 1.64 14.38 1.75
N GLU A 23 1.07 14.90 2.84
CA GLU A 23 1.60 14.70 4.20
C GLU A 23 1.58 13.23 4.60
N GLU A 24 0.46 12.53 4.38
CA GLU A 24 0.37 11.09 4.64
C GLU A 24 1.35 10.29 3.75
N THR A 25 1.55 10.71 2.51
CA THR A 25 2.51 10.07 1.59
C THR A 25 3.93 10.19 2.13
N GLU A 26 4.34 11.37 2.59
CA GLU A 26 5.67 11.56 3.19
C GLU A 26 5.87 10.69 4.45
N VAL A 27 4.84 10.58 5.30
CA VAL A 27 4.88 9.69 6.47
C VAL A 27 5.04 8.22 6.05
N MET A 28 4.30 7.77 5.03
CA MET A 28 4.41 6.41 4.51
C MET A 28 5.79 6.12 3.91
N LEU A 29 6.38 7.09 3.20
CA LEU A 29 7.72 6.95 2.62
C LEU A 29 8.80 6.82 3.70
N GLN A 30 8.72 7.63 4.76
CA GLN A 30 9.65 7.54 5.88
C GLN A 30 9.54 6.17 6.58
N GLN A 31 8.31 5.71 6.83
CA GLN A 31 8.06 4.40 7.42
C GLN A 31 8.62 3.26 6.54
N ALA A 32 8.39 3.32 5.23
CA ALA A 32 8.90 2.32 4.29
C ALA A 32 10.44 2.27 4.28
N GLN A 33 11.11 3.41 4.40
CA GLN A 33 12.57 3.47 4.51
C GLN A 33 13.07 2.82 5.81
N ASP A 34 12.43 3.11 6.94
CA ASP A 34 12.80 2.54 8.23
C ASP A 34 12.53 1.02 8.30
N ASP A 35 11.46 0.57 7.66
CA ASP A 35 11.17 -0.85 7.48
C ASP A 35 12.19 -1.50 6.55
N PHE A 36 12.56 -0.87 5.43
CA PHE A 36 13.55 -1.42 4.50
C PHE A 36 14.91 -1.66 5.17
N LEU A 37 15.38 -0.72 5.99
CA LEU A 37 16.65 -0.85 6.70
C LEU A 37 16.71 -2.09 7.60
N ARG A 38 15.58 -2.45 8.22
CA ARG A 38 15.45 -3.69 9.02
C ARG A 38 15.21 -4.91 8.14
N TRP A 39 14.32 -4.78 7.16
CA TRP A 39 13.88 -5.86 6.29
C TRP A 39 15.02 -6.43 5.46
N ARG A 40 15.93 -5.58 4.96
CA ARG A 40 17.07 -6.02 4.14
C ARG A 40 18.01 -6.99 4.87
N GLU A 41 18.01 -6.98 6.21
CA GLU A 41 18.85 -7.85 7.04
C GLU A 41 18.16 -9.17 7.41
N THR A 42 16.88 -9.32 7.11
CA THR A 42 16.15 -10.58 7.35
C THR A 42 16.67 -11.72 6.47
N THR A 43 16.58 -12.96 6.96
CA THR A 43 17.03 -14.15 6.22
C THR A 43 16.04 -14.53 5.11
N PHE A 44 16.54 -15.23 4.09
CA PHE A 44 15.66 -15.79 3.06
C PHE A 44 14.63 -16.77 3.63
N GLU A 45 14.99 -17.54 4.66
CA GLU A 45 14.06 -18.43 5.37
C GLU A 45 12.89 -17.64 5.97
N HIS A 46 13.19 -16.56 6.71
CA HIS A 46 12.14 -15.71 7.27
C HIS A 46 11.23 -15.12 6.18
N ARG A 47 11.81 -14.65 5.08
CA ARG A 47 11.03 -14.08 3.95
C ARG A 47 10.17 -15.14 3.26
N ARG A 48 10.67 -16.37 3.14
CA ARG A 48 9.93 -17.50 2.57
C ARG A 48 8.70 -17.81 3.40
N ASP A 49 8.85 -17.89 4.72
CA ASP A 49 7.78 -18.28 5.64
C ASP A 49 6.64 -17.23 5.70
N LEU A 50 6.88 -16.00 5.24
CA LEU A 50 5.85 -14.97 5.10
C LEU A 50 5.11 -15.01 3.75
N LEU A 51 5.66 -15.69 2.74
CA LEU A 51 5.14 -15.72 1.37
C LEU A 51 4.49 -17.05 0.97
N LEU A 52 4.83 -18.15 1.65
CA LEU A 52 4.38 -19.52 1.36
C LEU A 52 3.63 -20.12 2.55
#